data_AF-A0A0G1Y0S4-F1
#
_entry.id   AF-A0A0G1Y0S4-F1
#
_cell.length_a   1.000
_cell.length_b   1.000
_cell.length_c   1.000
_cell.angle_alpha   90.00
_cell.angle_beta   90.00
_cell.angle_gamma   90.00
#
_symmetry.space_group_name_H-M   'P 1'
#
loop_
_entity.id
_entity.type
_entity.pdbx_description
1 polymer ?
#
loop_
_entity_poly.entity_id
_entity_poly.type
_entity_poly.pdbx_seq_one_letter_code
_entity_poly.pdbx_strand_id
1 'polypeptide(L)'
;MILLAILAVVVGNFALRKSPAQPTNQTPPSAFTGDTFSINLSGYFKTCLDAPVMYKRANGSWKKANTELPGKGLYYLDDKFVGYGMCDAVACAELPKPYTMQLVEYKKEGEKTPPSDSGSTANTLPVYQTVPLSGDIKIDIQYFSESFCFNQFHSFASLFFTFNPATRCAPVVTRSVRRAIYLCV
;
A
#
# COMPACT_ATOMS: atom_id res chain seq x y z
N MET A 1 -38.52 -32.20 52.58
CA MET A 1 -39.07 -30.92 52.05
C MET A 1 -37.98 -30.27 51.22
N ILE A 2 -38.23 -30.17 49.92
CA ILE A 2 -37.27 -29.84 48.85
C ILE A 2 -37.18 -28.31 48.75
N LEU A 3 -35.97 -27.76 48.90
CA LEU A 3 -35.70 -26.34 48.69
C LEU A 3 -35.40 -26.12 47.20
N LEU A 4 -36.31 -25.42 46.50
CA LEU A 4 -36.15 -25.07 45.08
C LEU A 4 -35.02 -24.04 44.89
N ALA A 5 -34.05 -24.37 44.05
CA ALA A 5 -33.13 -23.40 43.46
C ALA A 5 -33.79 -22.76 42.23
N ILE A 6 -33.96 -21.44 42.23
CA ILE A 6 -34.48 -20.67 41.10
C ILE A 6 -33.29 -20.36 40.18
N LEU A 7 -33.30 -20.96 38.99
CA LEU A 7 -32.34 -20.71 37.91
C LEU A 7 -32.75 -19.42 37.19
N ALA A 8 -31.98 -18.33 37.36
CA ALA A 8 -32.15 -17.12 36.56
C ALA A 8 -31.56 -17.33 35.16
N VAL A 9 -32.43 -17.57 34.17
CA VAL A 9 -32.05 -17.58 32.75
C VAL A 9 -31.88 -16.14 32.29
N VAL A 10 -30.64 -15.68 32.22
CA VAL A 10 -30.29 -14.41 31.57
C VAL A 10 -30.45 -14.61 30.06
N VAL A 11 -31.59 -14.18 29.52
CA VAL A 11 -31.79 -14.05 28.07
C VAL A 11 -31.03 -12.82 27.62
N GLY A 12 -29.74 -13.02 27.28
CA GLY A 12 -28.94 -12.00 26.62
C GLY A 12 -29.46 -11.77 25.20
N ASN A 13 -29.94 -10.55 24.95
CA ASN A 13 -30.20 -10.01 23.61
C ASN A 13 -28.89 -10.01 22.81
N PHE A 14 -28.57 -11.13 22.16
CA PHE A 14 -27.60 -11.15 21.08
C PHE A 14 -28.25 -10.51 19.86
N ALA A 15 -28.12 -9.19 19.77
CA ALA A 15 -28.25 -8.50 18.49
C ALA A 15 -27.26 -9.17 17.54
N LEU A 16 -27.81 -9.92 16.57
CA LEU A 16 -27.08 -10.49 15.45
C LEU A 16 -26.37 -9.33 14.73
N ARG A 17 -25.12 -9.06 15.12
CA ARG A 17 -24.22 -8.19 14.35
C ARG A 17 -24.07 -8.87 13.00
N LYS A 18 -24.74 -8.30 11.99
CA LYS A 18 -24.60 -8.67 10.59
C LYS A 18 -23.10 -8.66 10.30
N SER A 19 -22.53 -9.85 10.09
CA SER A 19 -21.12 -10.00 9.75
C SER A 19 -20.84 -9.12 8.54
N PRO A 20 -19.78 -8.28 8.53
CA PRO A 20 -19.45 -7.47 7.37
C PRO A 20 -19.33 -8.40 6.16
N ALA A 21 -19.97 -8.01 5.05
CA ALA A 21 -20.07 -8.81 3.85
C ALA A 21 -18.68 -9.29 3.42
N GLN A 22 -18.49 -10.61 3.35
CA GLN A 22 -17.25 -11.24 2.91
C GLN A 22 -16.99 -10.76 1.47
N PRO A 23 -15.88 -10.05 1.19
CA PRO A 23 -15.76 -9.42 -0.11
C PRO A 23 -15.57 -10.49 -1.20
N THR A 24 -16.23 -10.32 -2.34
CA THR A 24 -16.42 -11.32 -3.41
C THR A 24 -15.10 -11.85 -3.99
N ASN A 25 -15.09 -13.13 -4.40
CA ASN A 25 -13.94 -13.89 -4.92
C ASN A 25 -13.39 -13.43 -6.30
N GLN A 26 -13.69 -12.21 -6.74
CA GLN A 26 -13.23 -11.70 -8.02
C GLN A 26 -12.00 -10.81 -7.81
N THR A 27 -10.86 -11.27 -8.34
CA THR A 27 -9.65 -10.45 -8.42
C THR A 27 -9.98 -9.19 -9.24
N PRO A 28 -9.76 -7.98 -8.70
CA PRO A 28 -10.03 -6.76 -9.44
C PRO A 28 -9.13 -6.69 -10.69
N PRO A 29 -9.62 -6.17 -11.82
CA PRO A 29 -8.81 -6.00 -13.02
C PRO A 29 -7.59 -5.14 -12.73
N SER A 30 -6.41 -5.64 -13.10
CA SER A 30 -5.13 -4.95 -12.96
C SER A 30 -4.34 -5.00 -14.26
N ALA A 31 -3.57 -3.96 -14.55
CA ALA A 31 -2.73 -3.85 -15.73
C ALA A 31 -1.32 -3.38 -15.36
N PHE A 32 -0.34 -3.86 -16.13
CA PHE A 32 1.05 -3.42 -16.07
C PHE A 32 1.42 -2.78 -17.40
N THR A 33 1.88 -1.53 -17.39
CA THR A 33 2.32 -0.79 -18.58
C THR A 33 3.69 -0.18 -18.29
N GLY A 34 4.74 -0.77 -18.85
CA GLY A 34 6.13 -0.39 -18.53
C GLY A 34 6.38 -0.50 -17.03
N ASP A 35 6.80 0.59 -16.42
CA ASP A 35 7.09 0.69 -14.98
C ASP A 35 5.87 1.10 -14.15
N THR A 36 4.66 0.97 -14.68
CA THR A 36 3.42 1.37 -13.97
C THR A 36 2.52 0.16 -13.72
N PHE A 37 2.06 0.03 -12.48
CA PHE A 37 0.98 -0.87 -12.09
C PHE A 37 -0.31 -0.08 -11.91
N SER A 38 -1.42 -0.60 -12.44
CA SER A 38 -2.75 -0.01 -12.34
C SER A 38 -3.75 -1.05 -11.87
N ILE A 39 -4.65 -0.69 -10.97
CA ILE A 39 -5.70 -1.59 -10.51
C ILE A 39 -7.03 -0.89 -10.27
N ASN A 40 -8.13 -1.52 -10.67
CA ASN A 40 -9.47 -1.04 -10.38
C ASN A 40 -9.90 -1.51 -8.98
N LEU A 41 -9.59 -0.71 -7.97
CA LEU A 41 -10.05 -0.90 -6.60
C LEU A 41 -11.15 0.10 -6.25
N SER A 42 -12.14 -0.37 -5.49
CA SER A 42 -13.14 0.47 -4.85
C SER A 42 -12.88 0.52 -3.35
N GLY A 43 -12.83 1.72 -2.79
CA GLY A 43 -12.59 1.90 -1.37
C GLY A 43 -11.99 3.26 -1.07
N TYR A 44 -11.46 3.37 0.14
CA TYR A 44 -10.87 4.59 0.66
C TYR A 44 -9.47 4.32 1.23
N PHE A 45 -8.65 5.36 1.36
CA PHE A 45 -7.33 5.32 1.97
C PHE A 45 -7.12 6.54 2.87
N LYS A 46 -6.28 6.41 3.90
CA LYS A 46 -5.77 7.55 4.65
C LYS A 46 -4.63 8.18 3.87
N THR A 47 -4.83 9.41 3.42
CA THR A 47 -3.80 10.17 2.73
C THR A 47 -2.53 10.16 3.58
N CYS A 48 -1.41 9.79 2.96
CA CYS A 48 -0.07 9.90 3.52
C CYS A 48 0.30 8.95 4.66
N LEU A 49 -0.61 8.02 5.01
CA LEU A 49 -0.30 6.87 5.86
C LEU A 49 -0.36 5.57 5.05
N ASP A 50 -1.35 5.44 4.18
CA ASP A 50 -1.62 4.19 3.47
C ASP A 50 -0.96 4.15 2.08
N ALA A 51 0.33 4.51 2.03
CA ALA A 51 1.11 4.32 0.82
C ALA A 51 1.31 2.81 0.55
N PRO A 52 1.25 2.35 -0.71
CA PRO A 52 1.58 0.97 -1.07
C PRO A 52 2.98 0.62 -0.63
N VAL A 53 3.16 -0.60 -0.11
CA VAL A 53 4.47 -1.12 0.23
C VAL A 53 4.90 -2.10 -0.85
N MET A 54 6.03 -1.82 -1.50
CA MET A 54 6.58 -2.70 -2.53
C MET A 54 7.73 -3.53 -1.97
N TYR A 55 7.87 -4.74 -2.50
CA TYR A 55 8.93 -5.68 -2.19
C TYR A 55 9.50 -6.24 -3.49
N LYS A 56 10.80 -6.53 -3.50
CA LYS A 56 11.47 -7.25 -4.58
C LYS A 56 12.04 -8.57 -4.08
N ARG A 57 12.09 -9.56 -4.96
CA ARG A 57 12.72 -10.85 -4.65
C ARG A 57 14.23 -10.72 -4.79
N ALA A 58 14.97 -11.02 -3.71
CA ALA A 58 16.43 -11.05 -3.71
C ALA A 58 16.92 -12.27 -2.91
N ASN A 59 17.76 -13.10 -3.53
CA ASN A 59 18.29 -14.33 -2.93
C ASN A 59 17.19 -15.23 -2.35
N GLY A 60 16.13 -15.46 -3.14
CA GLY A 60 14.99 -16.29 -2.74
C GLY A 60 14.04 -15.66 -1.71
N SER A 61 14.34 -14.47 -1.18
CA SER A 61 13.57 -13.82 -0.11
C SER A 61 12.92 -12.51 -0.57
N TRP A 62 11.80 -12.12 0.03
CA TRP A 62 11.17 -10.82 -0.21
C TRP A 62 11.88 -9.74 0.62
N LYS A 63 12.36 -8.67 -0.05
CA LYS A 63 12.94 -7.50 0.60
C LYS A 63 12.10 -6.26 0.27
N LYS A 64 11.81 -5.41 1.26
CA LYS A 64 11.12 -4.13 1.02
C LYS A 64 11.95 -3.30 0.01
N ALA A 65 11.30 -2.82 -1.03
CA ALA A 65 11.90 -1.90 -1.99
C ALA A 65 12.02 -0.50 -1.36
N ASN A 66 13.03 0.26 -1.74
CA ASN A 66 13.19 1.62 -1.25
C ASN A 66 12.32 2.59 -2.05
N THR A 67 11.05 2.70 -1.72
CA THR A 67 10.07 3.56 -2.42
C THR A 67 9.82 4.88 -1.71
N GLU A 68 10.59 5.17 -0.66
CA GLU A 68 10.40 6.36 0.19
C GLU A 68 11.50 7.39 -0.10
N LEU A 69 11.09 8.59 -0.50
CA LEU A 69 11.94 9.77 -0.55
C LEU A 69 11.82 10.53 0.78
N PRO A 70 12.78 11.41 1.13
CA PRO A 70 12.70 12.21 2.34
C PRO A 70 11.44 13.10 2.32
N GLY A 71 10.39 12.66 3.02
CA GLY A 71 9.03 13.20 2.89
C GLY A 71 8.82 14.65 3.30
N LYS A 72 9.81 15.31 3.92
CA LYS A 72 9.78 16.73 4.29
C LYS A 72 11.06 17.48 3.90
N GLY A 73 11.91 16.87 3.08
CA GLY A 73 13.23 17.41 2.71
C GLY A 73 13.27 17.95 1.29
N LEU A 74 14.26 18.80 1.02
CA LEU A 74 14.67 19.16 -0.33
C LEU A 74 15.66 18.10 -0.82
N TYR A 75 15.57 17.70 -2.09
CA TYR A 75 16.46 16.70 -2.68
C TYR A 75 16.56 16.87 -4.19
N TYR A 76 17.51 16.17 -4.81
CA TYR A 76 17.52 15.98 -6.25
C TYR A 76 16.96 14.60 -6.58
N LEU A 77 16.06 14.53 -7.57
CA LEU A 77 15.56 13.29 -8.15
C LEU A 77 15.79 13.33 -9.65
N ASP A 78 16.58 12.38 -10.17
CA ASP A 78 16.96 12.32 -11.59
C ASP A 78 17.48 13.68 -12.10
N ASP A 79 18.45 14.23 -11.35
CA ASP A 79 19.07 15.55 -11.55
C ASP A 79 18.16 16.79 -11.44
N LYS A 80 16.86 16.61 -11.20
CA LYS A 80 15.91 17.71 -10.99
C LYS A 80 15.85 18.07 -9.52
N PHE A 81 15.90 19.37 -9.24
CA PHE A 81 15.69 19.87 -7.88
C PHE A 81 14.21 19.70 -7.50
N VAL A 82 13.94 18.89 -6.48
CA VAL A 82 12.59 18.61 -5.98
C VAL A 82 12.43 19.22 -4.60
N GLY A 83 11.42 20.07 -4.51
CA GLY A 83 11.04 20.77 -3.29
C GLY A 83 10.14 19.94 -2.37
N TYR A 84 9.83 20.53 -1.22
CA TYR A 84 9.02 19.96 -0.16
C TYR A 84 7.70 19.36 -0.68
N GLY A 85 7.51 18.05 -0.50
CA GLY A 85 6.23 17.37 -0.67
C GLY A 85 5.42 17.49 0.60
N MET A 86 4.52 18.47 0.67
CA MET A 86 3.59 18.61 1.78
C MET A 86 2.58 17.47 1.76
N CYS A 87 2.55 16.68 2.83
CA CYS A 87 1.29 16.10 3.25
C CYS A 87 0.95 16.56 4.66
N ASP A 88 0.12 17.59 4.71
CA ASP A 88 -0.12 18.36 5.93
C ASP A 88 -1.30 17.80 6.73
N ALA A 89 -2.12 16.97 6.09
CA ALA A 89 -3.31 16.39 6.68
C ALA A 89 -3.48 14.92 6.26
N VAL A 90 -3.71 14.07 7.26
CA VAL A 90 -4.25 12.74 7.05
C VAL A 90 -5.77 12.86 6.97
N ALA A 91 -6.30 12.70 5.78
CA ALA A 91 -7.73 12.66 5.50
C ALA A 91 -8.07 11.30 4.91
N CYS A 92 -9.33 10.88 5.05
CA CYS A 92 -9.77 9.74 4.26
C CYS A 92 -10.28 10.18 2.90
N ALA A 93 -9.70 9.61 1.85
CA ALA A 93 -10.03 9.90 0.47
C ALA A 93 -10.42 8.62 -0.27
N GLU A 94 -11.29 8.75 -1.28
CA GLU A 94 -11.59 7.66 -2.19
C GLU A 94 -10.34 7.29 -3.00
N LEU A 95 -10.14 5.98 -3.22
CA LEU A 95 -9.11 5.51 -4.13
C LEU A 95 -9.43 5.98 -5.56
N PRO A 96 -8.47 6.63 -6.26
CA PRO A 96 -8.66 6.97 -7.67
C PRO A 96 -8.81 5.69 -8.51
N LYS A 97 -9.52 5.80 -9.64
CA LYS A 97 -9.82 4.68 -10.53
C LYS A 97 -9.34 4.98 -11.96
N PRO A 98 -8.38 4.21 -12.50
CA PRO A 98 -7.63 3.15 -11.83
C PRO A 98 -6.68 3.71 -10.76
N TYR A 99 -6.40 2.93 -9.73
CA TYR A 99 -5.35 3.25 -8.77
C TYR A 99 -4.00 2.90 -9.39
N THR A 100 -3.18 3.91 -9.64
CA THR A 100 -1.91 3.76 -10.38
C THR A 100 -0.70 4.02 -9.50
N MET A 101 0.36 3.24 -9.68
CA MET A 101 1.63 3.43 -9.00
C MET A 101 2.82 3.11 -9.90
N GLN A 102 3.93 3.81 -9.68
CA GLN A 102 5.19 3.54 -10.36
C GLN A 102 5.98 2.46 -9.60
N LEU A 103 6.45 1.46 -10.34
CA LEU A 103 7.24 0.33 -9.86
C LEU A 103 8.72 0.70 -9.89
N VAL A 104 9.10 1.62 -9.03
CA VAL A 104 10.47 2.16 -8.96
C VAL A 104 11.00 2.10 -7.54
N GLU A 105 12.32 2.05 -7.41
CA GLU A 105 13.02 2.32 -6.16
C GLU A 105 13.94 3.53 -6.31
N TYR A 106 14.17 4.23 -5.21
CA TYR A 106 15.06 5.37 -5.15
C TYR A 106 16.40 4.96 -4.58
N LYS A 107 17.47 5.24 -5.32
CA LYS A 107 18.84 4.98 -4.89
C LYS A 107 19.52 6.29 -4.57
N LYS A 108 20.02 6.47 -3.34
CA LYS A 108 20.87 7.62 -3.00
C LYS A 108 22.21 7.47 -3.71
N GLU A 109 22.56 8.43 -4.55
CA GLU A 109 23.79 8.42 -5.34
C GLU A 109 24.89 9.31 -4.75
N GLY A 110 24.50 10.28 -3.93
CA GLY A 110 25.44 11.21 -3.32
C GLY A 110 24.75 12.44 -2.78
N GLU A 111 25.45 13.56 -2.84
CA GLU A 111 24.97 14.86 -2.39
C GLU A 111 25.43 15.97 -3.34
N LYS A 112 24.62 17.02 -3.49
CA LYS A 112 24.87 18.15 -4.40
C LYS A 112 24.52 19.47 -3.72
N THR A 113 25.26 20.52 -4.04
CA THR A 113 24.95 21.87 -3.54
C THR A 113 23.62 22.34 -4.13
N PRO A 114 22.67 22.82 -3.29
CA PRO A 114 21.40 23.33 -3.78
C PRO A 114 21.56 24.60 -4.64
N PRO A 115 20.58 24.93 -5.50
CA PRO A 115 20.55 26.21 -6.21
C PRO A 115 20.52 27.37 -5.21
N SER A 116 21.19 28.48 -5.53
CA SER A 116 21.32 29.63 -4.63
C SER A 116 19.98 30.28 -4.24
N ASP A 117 18.98 30.15 -5.10
CA ASP A 117 17.62 30.67 -4.98
C ASP A 117 16.61 29.65 -4.42
N SER A 118 17.07 28.46 -4.03
CA SER A 118 16.20 27.34 -3.64
C SER A 118 15.54 27.47 -2.26
N GLY A 119 15.90 28.48 -1.47
CA GLY A 119 15.44 28.63 -0.08
C GLY A 119 16.03 27.59 0.89
N SER A 120 16.96 26.75 0.45
CA SER A 120 17.66 25.79 1.31
C SER A 120 18.73 26.48 2.15
N THR A 121 18.80 26.14 3.45
CA THR A 121 19.91 26.51 4.33
C THR A 121 20.98 25.42 4.44
N ALA A 122 20.76 24.26 3.81
CA ALA A 122 21.70 23.15 3.84
C ALA A 122 22.86 23.36 2.84
N ASN A 123 24.08 23.01 3.26
CA ASN A 123 25.28 23.07 2.40
C ASN A 123 25.22 22.07 1.25
N THR A 124 24.63 20.89 1.49
CA THR A 124 24.44 19.82 0.52
C THR A 124 23.05 19.21 0.69
N LEU A 125 22.49 18.72 -0.42
CA LEU A 125 21.24 17.97 -0.44
C LEU A 125 21.46 16.59 -1.05
N PRO A 126 20.74 15.55 -0.60
CA PRO A 126 20.87 14.21 -1.15
C PRO A 126 20.39 14.16 -2.61
N VAL A 127 21.11 13.38 -3.42
CA VAL A 127 20.75 13.07 -4.81
C VAL A 127 20.24 11.64 -4.88
N TYR A 128 19.06 11.47 -5.47
CA TYR A 128 18.43 10.20 -5.72
C TYR A 128 18.27 9.96 -7.22
N GLN A 129 18.42 8.71 -7.61
CA GLN A 129 18.08 8.22 -8.94
C GLN A 129 16.88 7.29 -8.86
N THR A 130 15.95 7.43 -9.78
CA THR A 130 14.84 6.50 -10.01
C THR A 130 15.36 5.26 -10.73
N VAL A 131 15.20 4.10 -10.10
CA VAL A 131 15.58 2.81 -10.68
C VAL A 131 14.33 1.96 -10.84
N PRO A 132 13.97 1.52 -12.06
CA PRO A 132 12.86 0.60 -12.26
C PRO A 132 13.04 -0.68 -11.45
N LEU A 133 11.99 -1.10 -10.76
CA LEU A 133 11.97 -2.40 -10.13
C LEU A 133 11.95 -3.49 -11.21
N SER A 134 12.76 -4.52 -11.01
CA SER A 134 12.88 -5.65 -11.91
C SER A 134 12.78 -6.98 -11.18
N GLY A 135 12.49 -8.04 -11.93
CA GLY A 135 12.25 -9.38 -11.37
C GLY A 135 10.93 -9.50 -10.63
N ASP A 136 10.80 -10.50 -9.76
CA ASP A 136 9.55 -10.70 -9.03
C ASP A 136 9.34 -9.56 -8.00
N ILE A 137 8.23 -8.85 -8.16
CA ILE A 137 7.79 -7.73 -7.33
C ILE A 137 6.55 -8.19 -6.57
N LYS A 138 6.48 -7.86 -5.28
CA LYS A 138 5.29 -7.99 -4.45
C LYS A 138 4.78 -6.62 -4.02
N ILE A 139 3.50 -6.32 -4.22
CA ILE A 139 2.89 -5.04 -3.82
C ILE A 139 1.83 -5.32 -2.75
N ASP A 140 1.92 -4.60 -1.64
CA ASP A 140 0.97 -4.67 -0.54
C ASP A 140 0.20 -3.33 -0.47
N ILE A 141 -1.10 -3.36 -0.80
CA ILE A 141 -1.97 -2.18 -0.77
C ILE A 141 -2.89 -2.29 0.44
N GLN A 142 -2.89 -1.26 1.29
CA GLN A 142 -3.82 -1.12 2.40
C GLN A 142 -4.96 -0.18 1.99
N TYR A 143 -6.20 -0.63 2.14
CA TYR A 143 -7.37 0.18 1.86
C TYR A 143 -8.57 -0.24 2.71
N PHE A 144 -9.55 0.65 2.79
CA PHE A 144 -10.82 0.45 3.48
C PHE A 144 -11.93 0.20 2.47
N SER A 145 -12.79 -0.79 2.74
CA SER A 145 -13.94 -1.08 1.88
C SER A 145 -15.12 -0.12 2.07
N GLU A 146 -15.12 0.67 3.14
CA GLU A 146 -16.21 1.56 3.55
C GLU A 146 -15.68 2.98 3.84
N SER A 147 -16.58 3.97 3.80
CA SER A 147 -16.25 5.39 4.03
C SER A 147 -15.86 5.72 5.47
N PHE A 148 -16.12 4.83 6.44
CA PHE A 148 -15.73 4.98 7.86
C PHE A 148 -14.28 4.61 8.14
N CYS A 149 -13.39 5.20 7.37
CA CYS A 149 -11.93 5.10 7.45
C CYS A 149 -11.33 5.79 8.70
N PHE A 150 -12.10 6.67 9.36
CA PHE A 150 -11.70 7.37 10.58
C PHE A 150 -11.70 6.49 11.83
N ASN A 151 -12.43 5.38 11.84
CA ASN A 151 -12.53 4.50 13.00
C ASN A 151 -11.43 3.43 12.98
N GLN A 152 -10.65 3.32 14.07
CA GLN A 152 -9.55 2.37 14.24
C GLN A 152 -9.95 0.87 14.18
N PHE A 153 -11.24 0.56 14.03
CA PHE A 153 -11.80 -0.80 14.16
C PHE A 153 -12.42 -1.38 12.87
N HIS A 154 -12.23 -0.76 11.70
CA HIS A 154 -12.81 -1.30 10.46
C HIS A 154 -11.86 -2.28 9.75
N SER A 155 -12.47 -3.26 9.07
CA SER A 155 -11.80 -4.32 8.34
C SER A 155 -10.91 -3.75 7.23
N PHE A 156 -9.60 -3.73 7.48
CA PHE A 156 -8.61 -3.41 6.45
C PHE A 156 -8.56 -4.56 5.44
N ALA A 157 -8.59 -4.22 4.16
CA ALA A 157 -8.27 -5.16 3.11
C ALA A 157 -6.81 -4.94 2.70
N SER A 158 -5.99 -5.98 2.85
CA SER A 158 -4.66 -6.03 2.24
C SER A 158 -4.74 -6.83 0.97
N LEU A 159 -4.21 -6.25 -0.11
CA LEU A 159 -4.15 -6.91 -1.40
C LEU A 159 -2.69 -7.08 -1.79
N PHE A 160 -2.33 -8.33 -2.06
CA PHE A 160 -0.99 -8.73 -2.46
C PHE A 160 -0.99 -8.99 -3.96
N PHE A 161 0.02 -8.49 -4.67
CA PHE A 161 0.24 -8.74 -6.08
C PHE A 161 1.64 -9.24 -6.27
N THR A 162 1.84 -10.38 -6.94
CA THR A 162 3.16 -10.78 -7.43
C THR A 162 3.23 -10.67 -8.94
N PHE A 163 4.28 -10.03 -9.46
CA PHE A 163 4.46 -9.79 -10.88
C PHE A 163 5.94 -9.79 -11.25
N ASN A 164 6.26 -10.15 -12.49
CA ASN A 164 7.61 -10.00 -13.03
C ASN A 164 7.56 -9.16 -14.32
N PRO A 165 8.21 -7.96 -14.36
CA PRO A 165 8.18 -7.05 -15.50
C PRO A 165 8.82 -7.63 -16.75
N ALA A 166 9.79 -8.53 -16.60
CA ALA A 166 10.43 -9.19 -17.73
C ALA A 166 9.50 -10.19 -18.42
N THR A 167 8.63 -10.88 -17.66
CA THR A 167 7.74 -11.93 -18.19
C THR A 167 6.30 -11.48 -18.39
N ARG A 168 5.93 -10.26 -17.97
CA ARG A 168 4.57 -9.67 -18.07
C ARG A 168 3.46 -10.54 -17.46
N CYS A 169 3.77 -11.39 -16.47
CA CYS A 169 2.78 -12.29 -15.85
C CYS A 169 1.93 -11.56 -14.80
N ALA A 170 0.61 -11.49 -15.00
CA ALA A 170 -0.37 -10.79 -14.15
C ALA A 170 -0.77 -11.61 -12.88
N PRO A 171 -1.50 -11.02 -11.90
CA PRO A 171 -1.21 -11.21 -10.48
C PRO A 171 -1.93 -12.32 -9.74
N VAL A 172 -1.29 -12.76 -8.64
CA VAL A 172 -1.89 -13.59 -7.58
C VAL A 172 -2.42 -12.68 -6.47
N VAL A 173 -3.74 -12.61 -6.29
CA VAL A 173 -4.36 -12.00 -5.11
C VAL A 173 -4.48 -13.03 -4.01
N THR A 174 -3.85 -12.77 -2.86
CA THR A 174 -4.06 -13.57 -1.64
C THR A 174 -4.80 -12.73 -0.61
N ARG A 175 -5.92 -13.22 -0.07
CA ARG A 175 -6.43 -12.73 1.22
C ARG A 175 -5.77 -13.52 2.34
N SER A 176 -5.52 -12.84 3.46
CA SER A 176 -4.74 -13.34 4.58
C SER A 176 -5.14 -14.76 5.04
N VAL A 177 -4.10 -15.54 5.35
CA VAL A 177 -4.02 -16.89 5.97
C VAL A 177 -4.09 -18.11 5.04
N ARG A 178 -2.89 -18.55 4.60
CA ARG A 178 -2.49 -19.88 4.09
C ARG A 178 -3.08 -20.34 2.75
N ARG A 179 -2.39 -19.99 1.66
CA ARG A 179 -1.85 -20.89 0.59
C ARG A 179 -1.68 -20.12 -0.72
N ALA A 180 -0.60 -20.44 -1.43
CA ALA A 180 -0.27 -19.93 -2.75
C ALA A 180 -0.73 -20.90 -3.84
N ILE A 181 -1.21 -20.38 -4.97
CA ILE A 181 -1.43 -21.15 -6.19
C ILE A 181 -0.90 -20.30 -7.36
N TYR A 182 -0.11 -20.94 -8.22
CA TYR A 182 0.54 -20.37 -9.39
C TYR A 182 -0.29 -20.62 -10.64
N LEU A 183 -0.38 -19.64 -11.52
CA LEU A 183 -0.67 -19.88 -12.93
C LEU A 183 0.18 -18.93 -13.76
N CYS A 184 1.19 -19.49 -14.43
CA CYS A 184 1.75 -18.91 -15.65
C CYS A 184 0.96 -19.49 -16.83
N VAL A 185 0.79 -18.69 -17.88
CA VAL A 185 0.54 -19.23 -19.23
C VAL A 185 1.89 -19.43 -19.89
#